data_AF-A0A7V5KTE4-F1
#
_entry.id   AF-A0A7V5KTE4-F1
#
_cell.length_a   1.000
_cell.length_b   1.000
_cell.length_c   1.000
_cell.angle_alpha   90.00
_cell.angle_beta   90.00
_cell.angle_gamma   90.00
#
_symmetry.space_group_name_H-M   'P 1'
#
loop_
_entity.id
_entity.type
_entity.pdbx_description
1 polymer ?
#
loop_
_entity_poly.entity_id
_entity_poly.type
_entity_poly.pdbx_seq_one_letter_code
_entity_poly.pdbx_strand_id
1 'polypeptide(L)'
;MPIFLSRKLWRGQMPVPNTEENRKACLCYQCPTYMPVQGDKGFYCSLDKSDKQMTRKGCLCPNCSVWVQYGLGSVYYCFIGKAK
;
A
#
# COMPACT_ATOMS: atom_id res chain seq x y z
N MET A 1 11.63 -9.62 -36.68
CA MET A 1 10.58 -8.59 -36.84
C MET A 1 9.26 -9.30 -37.13
N PRO A 2 8.11 -8.87 -36.60
CA PRO A 2 7.82 -8.65 -35.18
C PRO A 2 6.41 -9.21 -34.81
N ILE A 3 5.98 -8.97 -33.57
CA ILE A 3 4.56 -8.93 -33.13
C ILE A 3 3.80 -10.27 -33.04
N PHE A 4 3.89 -11.00 -31.92
CA PHE A 4 2.72 -11.71 -31.33
C PHE A 4 2.95 -12.02 -29.85
N LEU A 5 3.61 -11.10 -29.11
CA LEU A 5 3.49 -11.09 -27.66
C LEU A 5 2.07 -10.61 -27.34
N SER A 6 1.19 -11.60 -27.20
CA SER A 6 -0.19 -11.46 -26.78
C SER A 6 -0.29 -10.46 -25.63
N ARG A 7 -0.80 -9.26 -25.97
CA ARG A 7 -1.23 -8.21 -25.05
C ARG A 7 -2.46 -8.69 -24.27
N LYS A 8 -2.33 -9.79 -23.53
CA LYS A 8 -3.35 -10.22 -22.57
C LYS A 8 -3.17 -9.38 -21.32
N LEU A 9 -4.11 -8.44 -21.19
CA LEU A 9 -4.77 -8.04 -19.97
C LEU A 9 -4.04 -8.40 -18.67
N TRP A 10 -3.35 -7.41 -18.09
CA TRP A 10 -3.18 -7.34 -16.64
C TRP A 10 -3.52 -5.91 -16.20
N ARG A 11 -4.80 -5.53 -16.38
CA ARG A 11 -5.43 -4.45 -15.61
C ARG A 11 -5.86 -5.02 -14.24
N GLY A 12 -4.91 -5.57 -13.52
CA GLY A 12 -5.06 -6.02 -12.13
C GLY A 12 -3.99 -5.30 -11.33
N GLN A 13 -4.39 -4.60 -10.29
CA GLN A 13 -3.47 -3.95 -9.38
C GLN A 13 -2.51 -5.03 -8.85
N MET A 14 -1.20 -4.85 -9.07
CA MET A 14 -0.22 -5.82 -8.61
C MET A 14 -0.16 -5.77 -7.08
N PRO A 15 -0.22 -6.92 -6.37
CA PRO A 15 -0.05 -6.93 -4.94
C PRO A 15 1.36 -6.42 -4.61
N VAL A 16 1.45 -5.52 -3.63
CA VAL A 16 2.75 -5.01 -3.19
C VAL A 16 3.50 -6.12 -2.46
N PRO A 17 4.69 -6.55 -2.91
CA PRO A 17 5.46 -7.57 -2.23
C PRO A 17 6.05 -7.02 -0.94
N ASN A 18 6.08 -7.88 0.08
CA ASN A 18 6.60 -7.56 1.39
C ASN A 18 8.14 -7.70 1.44
N THR A 19 8.85 -6.81 0.75
CA THR A 19 10.31 -6.74 0.77
C THR A 19 10.81 -5.66 1.74
N GLU A 20 12.08 -5.75 2.13
CA GLU A 20 12.68 -4.79 3.05
C GLU A 20 12.74 -3.38 2.43
N GLU A 21 13.00 -3.28 1.12
CA GLU A 21 13.05 -2.02 0.39
C GLU A 21 11.69 -1.32 0.40
N ASN A 22 10.61 -2.05 0.15
CA ASN A 22 9.25 -1.47 0.18
C ASN A 22 8.85 -1.08 1.60
N ARG A 23 9.26 -1.86 2.62
CA ARG A 23 9.03 -1.48 4.03
C ARG A 23 9.76 -0.19 4.39
N LYS A 24 11.00 -0.01 3.93
CA LYS A 24 11.78 1.21 4.14
C LYS A 24 11.21 2.40 3.38
N ALA A 25 10.67 2.18 2.18
CA ALA A 25 10.00 3.21 1.38
C ALA A 25 8.58 3.56 1.87
N CYS A 26 8.04 2.80 2.83
CA CYS A 26 6.70 3.01 3.36
C CYS A 26 6.65 4.19 4.35
N LEU A 27 5.70 5.10 4.15
CA LEU A 27 5.47 6.26 5.02
C LEU A 27 4.35 6.02 6.06
N CYS A 28 3.87 4.79 6.24
CA CYS A 28 2.80 4.50 7.19
C CYS A 28 3.17 4.89 8.63
N TYR A 29 4.43 4.75 9.03
CA TYR A 29 4.88 5.13 10.37
C TYR A 29 4.78 6.64 10.66
N GLN A 30 4.79 7.47 9.61
CA GLN A 30 4.66 8.93 9.69
C GLN A 30 3.22 9.41 9.44
N CYS A 31 2.29 8.48 9.16
CA CYS A 31 0.92 8.82 8.82
C CYS A 31 0.14 9.26 10.07
N PRO A 32 -0.58 10.40 10.05
CA PRO A 32 -1.31 10.91 11.22
C PRO A 32 -2.44 9.97 11.69
N THR A 33 -2.90 9.07 10.82
CA THR A 33 -3.85 8.00 11.17
C THR A 33 -3.17 6.87 11.96
N TYR A 34 -1.91 6.55 11.66
CA TYR A 34 -1.16 5.46 12.31
C TYR A 34 -0.45 5.92 13.59
N MET A 35 0.10 7.14 13.60
CA MET A 35 0.83 7.72 14.73
C MET A 35 0.16 7.58 16.11
N PRO A 36 -1.17 7.72 16.28
CA PRO A 36 -1.81 7.56 17.59
C PRO A 36 -1.90 6.10 18.07
N VAL A 37 -1.71 5.12 17.18
CA VAL A 37 -1.96 3.69 17.44
C VAL A 37 -0.69 2.90 17.75
N GLN A 38 0.49 3.52 17.56
CA GLN A 38 1.88 3.06 17.79
C GLN A 38 2.09 1.57 18.09
N GLY A 39 2.95 0.92 17.31
CA GLY A 39 3.27 -0.50 17.48
C GLY A 39 2.22 -1.43 16.88
N ASP A 40 1.69 -1.07 15.71
CA ASP A 40 0.93 -1.99 14.86
C ASP A 40 1.81 -2.39 13.65
N LYS A 41 1.37 -3.35 12.83
CA LYS A 41 2.16 -3.99 11.76
C LYS A 41 2.72 -2.97 10.76
N GLY A 42 2.02 -1.85 10.57
CA GLY A 42 2.33 -0.89 9.50
C GLY A 42 2.18 -1.51 8.11
N PHE A 43 2.50 -0.75 7.06
CA PHE A 43 2.62 -1.27 5.69
C PHE A 43 1.42 -2.08 5.15
N TYR A 44 0.22 -1.59 5.45
CA TYR A 44 -1.07 -2.25 5.16
C TYR A 44 -1.40 -2.44 3.66
N CYS A 45 -0.69 -1.80 2.75
CA CYS A 45 -0.90 -1.99 1.31
C CYS A 45 -0.41 -3.36 0.82
N SER A 46 0.60 -3.92 1.50
CA SER A 46 1.17 -5.25 1.24
C SER A 46 0.63 -6.31 2.21
N LEU A 47 0.47 -5.91 3.47
CA LEU A 47 -0.08 -6.74 4.54
C LEU A 47 -1.61 -6.62 4.63
N ASP A 48 -2.21 -7.21 5.64
CA ASP A 48 -3.64 -7.04 5.92
C ASP A 48 -3.93 -5.74 6.69
N LYS A 49 -5.23 -5.47 6.92
CA LYS A 49 -5.71 -4.31 7.67
C LYS A 49 -5.20 -4.31 9.11
N SER A 50 -5.33 -3.15 9.77
CA SER A 50 -5.08 -3.04 11.20
C SER A 50 -6.11 -3.81 12.01
N ASP A 51 -5.67 -4.48 13.08
CA ASP A 51 -6.54 -5.08 14.08
C ASP A 51 -6.93 -4.08 15.19
N LYS A 52 -6.29 -2.91 15.22
CA LYS A 52 -6.52 -1.87 16.22
C LYS A 52 -7.56 -0.87 15.71
N GLN A 53 -8.29 -0.28 16.65
CA GLN A 53 -9.28 0.75 16.33
C GLN A 53 -8.58 2.08 15.99
N MET A 54 -8.49 2.39 14.70
CA MET A 54 -7.90 3.64 14.19
C MET A 54 -8.97 4.68 13.88
N THR A 55 -8.61 5.96 14.00
CA THR A 55 -9.46 7.08 13.55
C THR A 55 -8.86 7.71 12.30
N ARG A 56 -9.68 7.94 11.27
CA ARG A 56 -9.24 8.61 10.03
C ARG A 56 -8.91 10.08 10.33
N LYS A 57 -7.61 10.40 10.38
CA LYS A 57 -7.12 11.78 10.51
C LYS A 57 -6.50 12.30 9.22
N GLY A 58 -5.84 11.43 8.45
CA GLY A 58 -5.20 11.74 7.16
C GLY A 58 -4.33 10.58 6.67
N CYS A 59 -4.18 10.37 5.35
CA CYS A 59 -3.22 9.40 4.82
C CYS A 59 -2.12 10.06 3.97
N LEU A 60 -0.88 9.63 4.19
CA LEU A 60 0.28 9.92 3.32
C LEU A 60 0.44 8.91 2.18
N CYS A 61 -0.55 8.03 1.99
CA CYS A 61 -0.56 7.00 0.96
C CYS A 61 -0.26 7.58 -0.45
N PRO A 62 -0.91 8.67 -0.90
CA PRO A 62 -0.64 9.23 -2.25
C PRO A 62 0.79 9.73 -2.45
N ASN A 63 1.46 10.11 -1.36
CA ASN A 63 2.84 10.62 -1.37
C ASN A 63 3.87 9.52 -1.07
N CYS A 64 3.43 8.28 -0.85
CA CYS A 64 4.32 7.17 -0.56
C CYS A 64 4.91 6.60 -1.85
N SER A 65 6.23 6.45 -1.91
CA SER A 65 6.91 5.90 -3.08
C SER A 65 6.38 4.53 -3.50
N VAL A 66 6.02 3.67 -2.53
CA VAL A 66 5.42 2.36 -2.81
C VAL A 66 4.05 2.50 -3.49
N TRP A 67 3.25 3.48 -3.09
CA TRP A 67 1.94 3.68 -3.72
C TRP A 67 2.08 4.08 -5.19
N VAL A 68 3.01 5.01 -5.46
CA VAL A 68 3.29 5.52 -6.80
C VAL A 68 3.93 4.45 -7.69
N GLN A 69 4.94 3.74 -7.19
CA GLN A 69 5.65 2.70 -7.93
C GLN A 69 4.75 1.54 -8.35
N TYR A 70 3.80 1.16 -7.48
CA TYR A 70 2.90 0.04 -7.72
C TYR A 70 1.57 0.47 -8.36
N GLY A 71 1.40 1.77 -8.68
CA GLY A 71 0.19 2.29 -9.31
C GLY A 71 -1.07 2.01 -8.49
N LEU A 72 -0.95 2.03 -7.16
CA LEU A 72 -2.07 1.85 -6.27
C LEU A 72 -3.08 2.98 -6.50
N GLY A 73 -4.37 2.69 -6.42
CA GLY A 73 -5.45 3.66 -6.67
C GLY A 73 -6.29 3.95 -5.44
N SER A 74 -6.14 3.14 -4.38
CA SER A 74 -6.84 3.31 -3.13
C SER A 74 -5.90 3.87 -2.06
N VAL A 75 -6.45 4.50 -1.05
CA VAL A 75 -5.73 4.99 0.13
C VAL A 75 -6.34 4.36 1.38
N TYR A 76 -5.79 4.62 2.56
CA TYR A 76 -6.32 4.07 3.81
C TYR A 76 -6.32 2.53 3.85
N TYR A 77 -5.27 1.91 3.34
CA TYR A 77 -5.07 0.45 3.41
C TYR A 77 -5.10 -0.09 4.85
N CYS A 78 -4.86 0.74 5.87
CA CYS A 78 -5.05 0.37 7.28
C CYS A 78 -6.49 -0.04 7.63
N PHE A 79 -7.49 0.46 6.91
CA PHE A 79 -8.90 0.10 7.09
C PHE A 79 -9.37 -0.92 6.04
N ILE A 80 -8.91 -0.76 4.80
CA ILE A 80 -9.38 -1.58 3.66
C ILE A 80 -8.67 -2.96 3.63
N GLY A 81 -7.42 -3.04 4.08
CA GLY A 81 -6.53 -4.19 3.94
C GLY A 81 -5.76 -4.17 2.62
N LYS A 82 -4.95 -5.20 2.34
CA LYS A 82 -4.04 -5.28 1.18
C LYS A 82 -4.63 -4.82 -0.16
N ALA A 83 -3.77 -4.23 -0.99
CA ALA A 83 -4.08 -3.94 -2.39
C ALA A 83 -4.32 -5.26 -3.15
N LYS A 84 -5.35 -5.27 -4.02
CA LYS A 84 -5.80 -6.43 -4.81
C LYS A 84 -5.77 -6.13 -6.29
#